data_AF-A0A8T5E793-F1
#
_entry.id   AF-A0A8T5E793-F1
#
_cell.length_a   1.000
_cell.length_b   1.000
_cell.length_c   1.000
_cell.angle_alpha   90.00
_cell.angle_beta   90.00
_cell.angle_gamma   90.00
#
_symmetry.space_group_name_H-M   'P 1'
#
loop_
_entity.id
_entity.type
_entity.pdbx_description
1 polymer ?
#
loop_
_entity_poly.entity_id
_entity_poly.type
_entity_poly.pdbx_seq_one_letter_code
_entity_poly.pdbx_strand_id
1 'polypeptide(L)'
;MESLEQTVIQLRQKKKEAIQSKQNAENELRQLRSIEKRTSTGLHNVDKKIESEKEDVSDVSDNLARKNAQVESIQRLVSFAQDRINSEKEIIEQTEQEIEFAETPEEKQTAEARLRSLNNHLQELVSEIKIRQKTLK
;
A
#
# COMPACT_ATOMS: atom_id res chain seq x y z
N MET A 1 13.83 -9.93 86.12
CA MET A 1 14.86 -9.30 85.30
C MET A 1 15.46 -10.39 84.43
N GLU A 2 15.33 -10.29 83.10
CA GLU A 2 16.06 -11.21 82.20
C GLU A 2 17.56 -11.09 82.49
N SER A 3 18.26 -12.22 82.52
CA SER A 3 19.72 -12.23 82.67
C SER A 3 20.35 -11.59 81.43
N LEU A 4 21.43 -10.82 81.61
CA LEU A 4 22.21 -10.22 80.53
C LEU A 4 22.57 -11.25 79.43
N GLU A 5 22.79 -12.51 79.84
CA GLU A 5 23.08 -13.63 78.96
C GLU A 5 21.92 -13.98 78.01
N GLN A 6 20.68 -13.95 78.49
CA GLN A 6 19.49 -14.20 77.66
C GLN A 6 19.31 -13.10 76.62
N THR A 7 19.55 -11.84 77.01
CA THR A 7 19.51 -10.69 76.09
C THR A 7 20.57 -10.83 74.99
N VAL A 8 21.79 -11.25 75.32
CA VAL A 8 22.85 -11.48 74.33
C VAL A 8 22.48 -12.58 73.33
N ILE A 9 21.87 -13.68 73.80
CA ILE A 9 21.41 -14.78 72.93
C ILE A 9 20.32 -14.28 71.98
N GLN A 10 19.32 -13.55 72.49
CA GLN A 10 18.25 -12.97 71.66
C GLN A 10 18.79 -12.00 70.60
N LEU A 11 19.74 -11.13 70.97
CA LEU A 11 20.35 -10.19 70.03
C LEU A 11 21.16 -10.91 68.94
N ARG A 12 21.85 -12.00 69.27
CA ARG A 12 22.57 -12.82 68.27
C ARG A 12 21.60 -13.48 67.30
N GLN A 13 20.47 -13.99 67.79
CA GLN A 13 19.43 -14.59 66.96
C GLN A 13 18.80 -13.55 66.03
N LYS A 14 18.40 -12.39 66.56
CA LYS A 14 17.87 -11.26 65.76
C LYS A 14 18.88 -10.78 64.71
N LYS A 15 20.16 -10.72 65.06
CA LYS A 15 21.23 -10.37 64.10
C LYS A 15 21.31 -11.37 62.95
N LYS A 16 21.23 -12.68 63.25
CA LYS A 16 21.25 -13.74 62.22
C LYS A 16 20.04 -13.64 61.29
N GLU A 17 18.85 -13.46 61.84
CA GLU A 17 17.61 -13.28 61.08
C GLU A 17 17.65 -12.03 60.19
N ALA A 18 18.14 -10.90 60.72
CA ALA A 18 18.30 -9.68 59.96
C ALA A 18 19.29 -9.84 58.79
N ILE A 19 20.40 -10.57 59.00
CA ILE A 19 21.36 -10.87 57.93
C ILE A 19 20.73 -11.73 56.84
N GLN A 20 20.00 -12.79 57.23
CA GLN A 20 19.32 -13.67 56.27
C GLN A 20 18.25 -12.91 55.48
N SER A 21 17.45 -12.09 56.15
CA SER A 21 16.42 -11.26 55.52
C SER A 21 17.04 -10.27 54.53
N LYS A 22 18.14 -9.61 54.92
CA LYS A 22 18.90 -8.72 54.03
C LYS A 22 19.40 -9.46 52.79
N GLN A 23 19.99 -10.64 52.96
CA GLN A 23 20.50 -11.44 51.83
C GLN A 23 19.38 -11.87 50.88
N ASN A 24 18.22 -12.28 51.41
CA ASN A 24 17.06 -12.62 50.60
C ASN A 24 16.56 -11.41 49.80
N ALA A 25 16.40 -10.25 50.45
CA ALA A 25 15.97 -9.01 49.80
C ALA A 25 16.96 -8.54 48.71
N GLU A 26 18.27 -8.66 48.95
CA GLU A 26 19.29 -8.35 47.95
C GLU A 26 19.22 -9.28 46.73
N ASN A 27 18.94 -10.58 46.94
CA ASN A 27 18.79 -11.55 45.86
C ASN A 27 17.51 -11.28 45.04
N GLU A 28 16.39 -11.01 45.69
CA GLU A 28 15.13 -10.62 45.03
C GLU A 28 15.32 -9.35 44.20
N LEU A 29 15.96 -8.32 44.77
CA LEU A 29 16.24 -7.07 44.06
C LEU A 29 17.11 -7.31 42.82
N ARG A 30 18.12 -8.19 42.90
CA ARG A 30 18.95 -8.55 41.74
C ARG A 30 18.13 -9.25 40.65
N GLN A 31 17.24 -10.16 41.03
CA GLN A 31 16.36 -10.84 40.08
C GLN A 31 15.39 -9.86 39.41
N LEU A 32 14.75 -8.98 40.19
CA LEU A 32 13.83 -7.96 39.67
C LEU A 32 14.53 -7.03 38.68
N ARG A 33 15.72 -6.53 39.00
CA ARG A 33 16.52 -5.69 38.09
C ARG A 33 16.90 -6.40 36.79
N SER A 34 17.18 -7.71 36.87
CA SER A 34 17.48 -8.51 35.68
C SER A 34 16.25 -8.65 34.78
N ILE A 35 15.08 -8.91 35.37
CA ILE A 35 13.80 -8.99 34.66
C ILE A 35 13.46 -7.63 34.04
N GLU A 36 13.54 -6.55 34.81
CA GLU A 36 13.30 -5.18 34.35
C GLU A 36 14.15 -4.85 33.13
N LYS A 37 15.47 -5.12 33.20
CA LYS A 37 16.38 -4.89 32.08
C LYS A 37 15.98 -5.69 30.84
N ARG A 38 15.66 -6.98 31.01
CA ARG A 38 15.23 -7.84 29.90
C ARG A 38 13.93 -7.35 29.27
N THR A 39 12.94 -6.99 30.09
CA THR A 39 11.65 -6.47 29.63
C THR A 39 11.83 -5.14 28.91
N SER A 40 12.60 -4.20 29.45
CA SER A 40 12.89 -2.92 28.82
C SER A 40 13.55 -3.10 27.45
N THR A 41 14.55 -3.99 27.33
CA THR A 41 15.15 -4.29 26.02
C THR A 41 14.19 -4.99 25.06
N GLY A 42 13.30 -5.83 25.58
CA GLY A 42 12.27 -6.50 24.78
C GLY A 42 11.27 -5.50 24.20
N LEU A 43 10.77 -4.58 25.03
CA LEU A 43 9.87 -3.50 24.61
C LEU A 43 10.54 -2.61 23.56
N HIS A 44 11.79 -2.21 23.77
CA HIS A 44 12.52 -1.40 22.79
C HIS A 44 12.66 -2.08 21.42
N ASN A 45 12.87 -3.40 21.40
CA ASN A 45 12.93 -4.15 20.16
C ASN A 45 11.56 -4.26 19.48
N VAL A 46 10.48 -4.40 20.26
CA VAL A 46 9.11 -4.39 19.75
C VAL A 46 8.78 -3.02 19.16
N ASP A 47 9.12 -1.93 19.83
CA ASP A 47 8.91 -0.57 19.33
C ASP A 47 9.64 -0.34 18.01
N LYS A 48 10.91 -0.75 17.91
CA LYS A 48 11.65 -0.71 16.64
C LYS A 48 10.99 -1.51 15.53
N LYS A 49 10.46 -2.69 15.85
CA LYS A 49 9.76 -3.51 14.85
C LYS A 49 8.46 -2.84 14.41
N ILE A 50 7.70 -2.27 15.34
CA ILE A 50 6.48 -1.51 15.03
C ILE A 50 6.80 -0.35 14.08
N GLU A 51 7.86 0.41 14.32
CA GLU A 51 8.23 1.51 13.43
C GLU A 51 8.66 1.03 12.04
N SER A 52 9.44 -0.06 11.94
CA SER A 52 9.78 -0.67 10.65
C SER A 52 8.54 -1.11 9.87
N GLU A 53 7.59 -1.78 10.54
CA GLU A 53 6.37 -2.27 9.88
C GLU A 53 5.45 -1.10 9.46
N LYS A 54 5.44 0.01 10.21
CA LYS A 54 4.72 1.22 9.81
C LYS A 54 5.31 1.85 8.55
N GLU A 55 6.64 1.89 8.45
CA GLU A 55 7.34 2.38 7.25
C GLU A 55 6.99 1.50 6.03
N ASP A 56 7.09 0.17 6.17
CA ASP A 56 6.74 -0.78 5.12
C ASP A 56 5.26 -0.62 4.67
N VAL A 57 4.34 -0.46 5.62
CA VAL A 57 2.91 -0.23 5.32
C VAL A 57 2.71 1.10 4.58
N SER A 58 3.42 2.16 4.98
CA SER A 58 3.34 3.46 4.31
C SER A 58 3.80 3.35 2.85
N ASP A 59 4.93 2.68 2.61
CA ASP A 59 5.47 2.49 1.26
C ASP A 59 4.53 1.68 0.36
N VAL A 60 3.95 0.61 0.89
CA VAL A 60 2.95 -0.19 0.17
C VAL A 60 1.69 0.63 -0.12
N SER A 61 1.22 1.42 0.85
CA SER A 61 0.06 2.29 0.68
C SER A 61 0.28 3.34 -0.42
N ASP A 62 1.45 3.98 -0.43
CA ASP A 62 1.82 4.94 -1.46
C ASP A 62 1.92 4.29 -2.86
N ASN A 63 2.48 3.10 -2.93
CA ASN A 63 2.54 2.35 -4.19
C ASN A 63 1.13 2.02 -4.71
N LEU A 64 0.27 1.53 -3.82
CA LEU A 64 -1.11 1.19 -4.13
C LEU A 64 -1.90 2.41 -4.60
N ALA A 65 -1.75 3.56 -3.93
CA ALA A 65 -2.38 4.81 -4.34
C ALA A 65 -1.96 5.24 -5.75
N ARG A 66 -0.66 5.17 -6.07
CA ARG A 66 -0.14 5.46 -7.41
C ARG A 66 -0.71 4.50 -8.46
N LYS A 67 -0.77 3.20 -8.14
CA LYS A 67 -1.32 2.18 -9.05
C LYS A 67 -2.81 2.37 -9.31
N ASN A 68 -3.59 2.68 -8.27
CA ASN A 68 -5.01 3.00 -8.43
C ASN A 68 -5.21 4.23 -9.32
N ALA A 69 -4.45 5.31 -9.09
CA ALA A 69 -4.52 6.50 -9.95
C ALA A 69 -4.13 6.19 -11.42
N GLN A 70 -3.15 5.31 -11.63
CA GLN A 70 -2.78 4.84 -12.97
C GLN A 70 -3.93 4.07 -13.64
N VAL A 71 -4.58 3.16 -12.91
CA VAL A 71 -5.72 2.37 -13.41
C VAL A 71 -6.87 3.31 -13.79
N GLU A 72 -7.25 4.23 -12.91
CA GLU A 72 -8.32 5.20 -13.18
C GLU A 72 -8.01 6.08 -14.41
N SER A 73 -6.74 6.50 -14.55
CA SER A 73 -6.31 7.29 -15.71
C SER A 73 -6.45 6.52 -17.01
N ILE A 74 -6.00 5.26 -17.03
CA ILE A 74 -6.11 4.40 -18.22
C ILE A 74 -7.59 4.10 -18.54
N GLN A 75 -8.42 3.88 -17.52
CA GLN A 75 -9.86 3.68 -17.72
C GLN A 75 -10.52 4.91 -18.38
N ARG A 76 -10.20 6.13 -17.90
CA ARG A 76 -10.69 7.37 -18.55
C ARG A 76 -10.25 7.48 -20.00
N LEU A 77 -8.99 7.14 -20.30
CA LEU A 77 -8.46 7.14 -21.66
C LEU A 77 -9.16 6.11 -22.55
N VAL A 78 -9.46 4.92 -22.03
CA VAL A 78 -10.23 3.89 -22.75
C VAL A 78 -11.64 4.37 -23.03
N SER A 79 -12.34 4.95 -22.05
CA SER A 79 -13.68 5.51 -22.24
C SER A 79 -13.69 6.60 -23.31
N PHE A 80 -12.75 7.55 -23.26
CA PHE A 80 -12.66 8.61 -24.26
C PHE A 80 -12.40 8.08 -25.68
N ALA A 81 -11.52 7.08 -25.82
CA ALA A 81 -11.29 6.45 -27.11
C ALA A 81 -12.54 5.70 -27.61
N GLN A 82 -13.30 5.08 -26.71
CA GLN A 82 -14.55 4.40 -27.05
C GLN A 82 -15.63 5.38 -27.52
N ASP A 83 -15.77 6.53 -26.87
CA ASP A 83 -16.69 7.59 -27.29
C ASP A 83 -16.32 8.10 -28.68
N ARG A 84 -15.03 8.31 -28.94
CA ARG A 84 -14.52 8.74 -30.24
C ARG A 84 -14.75 7.70 -31.35
N ILE A 85 -14.59 6.42 -31.06
CA ILE A 85 -14.96 5.33 -31.97
C ILE A 85 -16.44 5.43 -32.36
N ASN A 86 -17.33 5.72 -31.41
CA ASN A 86 -18.76 5.82 -31.70
C ASN A 86 -19.03 7.01 -32.63
N SER A 87 -18.46 8.18 -32.34
CA SER A 87 -18.58 9.36 -33.22
C SER A 87 -18.01 9.12 -34.61
N GLU A 88 -16.87 8.43 -34.73
CA GLU A 88 -16.28 8.14 -36.03
C GLU A 88 -17.10 7.14 -36.85
N LYS A 89 -17.78 6.20 -36.20
CA LYS A 89 -18.74 5.31 -36.89
C LYS A 89 -19.91 6.08 -37.48
N GLU A 90 -20.48 7.03 -36.74
CA GLU A 90 -21.56 7.89 -37.26
C GLU A 90 -21.09 8.71 -38.48
N ILE A 91 -19.86 9.24 -38.43
CA ILE A 91 -19.28 9.98 -39.57
C ILE A 91 -19.01 9.05 -40.75
N ILE A 92 -18.57 7.81 -40.50
CA ILE A 92 -18.39 6.79 -41.54
C ILE A 92 -19.72 6.49 -42.23
N GLU A 93 -20.79 6.24 -41.48
CA GLU A 93 -22.12 5.99 -42.03
C GLU A 93 -22.62 7.17 -42.89
N GLN A 94 -22.38 8.41 -42.44
CA GLN A 94 -22.70 9.61 -43.23
C GLN A 94 -21.85 9.69 -44.51
N THR A 95 -20.56 9.38 -44.42
CA THR A 95 -19.65 9.41 -45.59
C THR A 95 -20.01 8.31 -46.60
N GLU A 96 -20.48 7.15 -46.13
CA GLU A 96 -20.99 6.08 -46.99
C GLU A 96 -22.24 6.52 -47.75
N GLN A 97 -23.16 7.24 -47.10
CA GLN A 97 -24.31 7.86 -47.77
C GLN A 97 -23.88 8.91 -48.80
N GLU A 98 -22.91 9.77 -48.47
CA GLU A 98 -22.34 10.74 -49.43
C GLU A 98 -21.80 10.05 -50.70
N ILE A 99 -21.17 8.88 -50.55
CA ILE A 99 -20.68 8.08 -51.69
C ILE A 99 -21.84 7.48 -52.50
N GLU A 100 -22.90 7.01 -51.84
CA GLU A 100 -24.08 6.42 -52.49
C GLU A 100 -24.82 7.45 -53.36
N PHE A 101 -24.95 8.69 -52.86
CA PHE A 101 -25.72 9.76 -53.50
C PHE A 101 -24.88 10.77 -54.28
N ALA A 102 -23.58 10.52 -54.49
CA ALA A 102 -22.69 11.43 -55.22
C ALA A 102 -23.16 11.63 -56.67
N GLU A 103 -23.32 12.89 -57.09
CA GLU A 103 -23.78 13.26 -58.44
C GLU A 103 -22.62 13.28 -59.44
N THR A 104 -21.40 13.52 -58.95
CA THR A 104 -20.18 13.59 -59.77
C THR A 104 -19.12 12.55 -59.38
N PRO A 105 -18.30 12.07 -60.33
CA PRO A 105 -17.17 11.19 -60.03
C PRO A 105 -16.16 11.82 -59.07
N GLU A 106 -15.92 13.14 -59.17
CA GLU A 106 -14.99 13.86 -58.29
C GLU A 106 -15.48 13.90 -56.83
N GLU A 107 -16.77 14.15 -56.59
CA GLU A 107 -17.36 14.12 -55.24
C GLU A 107 -17.24 12.72 -54.64
N LYS A 108 -17.59 11.69 -55.42
CA LYS A 108 -17.48 10.31 -55.00
C LYS A 108 -16.04 9.94 -54.60
N GLN A 109 -15.07 10.30 -55.44
CA GLN A 109 -13.66 10.03 -55.17
C GLN A 109 -13.17 10.72 -53.88
N THR A 110 -13.63 11.95 -53.65
CA THR A 110 -13.30 12.72 -52.45
C THR A 110 -13.87 12.06 -51.19
N ALA A 111 -15.13 11.66 -51.23
CA ALA A 111 -15.78 10.96 -50.12
C ALA A 111 -15.14 9.58 -49.84
N GLU A 112 -14.77 8.82 -50.88
CA GLU A 112 -14.03 7.56 -50.74
C GLU A 112 -12.63 7.74 -50.12
N ALA A 113 -11.94 8.84 -50.44
CA ALA A 113 -10.66 9.16 -49.81
C ALA A 113 -10.85 9.47 -48.31
N ARG A 114 -11.87 10.24 -47.95
CA ARG A 114 -12.24 10.54 -46.57
C ARG A 114 -12.62 9.26 -45.80
N LEU A 115 -13.45 8.40 -46.39
CA LEU A 115 -13.86 7.12 -45.80
C LEU A 115 -12.66 6.22 -45.48
N ARG A 116 -11.67 6.15 -46.39
CA ARG A 116 -10.43 5.40 -46.14
C ARG A 116 -9.64 5.96 -44.96
N SER A 117 -9.52 7.29 -44.86
CA SER A 117 -8.84 7.93 -43.73
C SER A 117 -9.56 7.66 -42.41
N LEU A 118 -10.89 7.75 -42.38
CA LEU A 118 -11.69 7.48 -41.18
C LEU A 118 -11.54 6.02 -40.73
N ASN A 119 -11.61 5.07 -41.67
CA ASN A 119 -11.43 3.66 -41.36
C ASN A 119 -10.03 3.35 -40.80
N ASN A 120 -8.97 3.96 -41.33
CA ASN A 120 -7.62 3.80 -40.80
C ASN A 120 -7.53 4.30 -39.35
N HIS A 121 -8.07 5.50 -39.10
CA HIS A 121 -8.06 6.10 -37.77
C HIS A 121 -8.89 5.30 -36.75
N LEU A 122 -10.02 4.73 -37.18
CA LEU A 122 -10.81 3.82 -36.36
C LEU A 122 -9.99 2.59 -35.92
N GLN A 123 -9.20 2.00 -36.82
CA GLN A 123 -8.32 0.87 -36.50
C GLN A 123 -7.19 1.25 -35.54
N GLU A 124 -6.66 2.47 -35.65
CA GLU A 124 -5.69 3.01 -34.71
C GLU A 124 -6.28 3.13 -33.31
N LEU A 125 -7.49 3.69 -33.18
CA LEU A 125 -8.20 3.79 -31.90
C LEU A 125 -8.49 2.42 -31.26
N VAL A 126 -8.91 1.44 -32.07
CA VAL A 126 -9.13 0.07 -31.60
C VAL A 126 -7.82 -0.55 -31.08
N SER A 127 -6.72 -0.35 -31.81
CA SER A 127 -5.40 -0.83 -31.42
C SER A 127 -4.91 -0.16 -30.14
N GLU A 128 -5.13 1.14 -30.00
CA GLU A 128 -4.79 1.91 -28.82
C GLU A 128 -5.57 1.43 -27.58
N ILE A 129 -6.88 1.23 -27.68
CA ILE A 129 -7.70 0.66 -26.60
C ILE A 129 -7.13 -0.69 -26.17
N LYS A 130 -6.78 -1.56 -27.13
CA LYS A 130 -6.22 -2.89 -26.83
C LYS A 130 -4.89 -2.80 -26.09
N ILE A 131 -4.00 -1.87 -26.48
CA ILE A 131 -2.72 -1.63 -25.78
C ILE A 131 -2.99 -1.14 -24.35
N ARG A 132 -3.86 -0.14 -24.19
CA ARG A 132 -4.22 0.44 -22.88
C ARG A 132 -4.83 -0.61 -21.94
N GLN A 133 -5.74 -1.46 -22.44
CA GLN A 133 -6.32 -2.56 -21.69
C GLN A 133 -5.28 -3.63 -21.31
N LYS A 134 -4.29 -3.87 -22.17
CA LYS A 134 -3.16 -4.76 -21.84
C LYS A 134 -2.31 -4.19 -20.71
N THR A 135 -2.13 -2.86 -20.65
CA THR A 135 -1.40 -2.19 -19.57
C THR A 135 -2.11 -2.28 -18.21
N LEU A 136 -3.41 -2.56 -18.19
CA LEU A 136 -4.18 -2.80 -16.96
C LEU A 136 -4.04 -4.23 -16.40
N LYS A 137 -3.57 -5.18 -17.21
CA LYS A 137 -3.39 -6.59 -16.81
C LYS A 137 -1.98 -6.82 -16.27
#